data_AF-A0A382AU81-F1
#
_entry.id   AF-A0A382AU81-F1
#
_cell.length_a   1.000
_cell.length_b   1.000
_cell.length_c   1.000
_cell.angle_alpha   90.00
_cell.angle_beta   90.00
_cell.angle_gamma   90.00
#
_symmetry.space_group_name_H-M   'P 1'
#
loop_
_entity.id
_entity.type
_entity.pdbx_description
1 polymer ?
#
loop_
_entity_poly.entity_id
_entity_poly.type
_entity_poly.pdbx_seq_one_letter_code
_entity_poly.pdbx_strand_id
1 'polypeptide(L)'
;MDELNNTWRDLINRLDRVKDNGKNHIEACCPAHDDNNPSLSISMKADRILINCHAGCSFQEIISALDMGNHSFSLSSKTNSESPKTIARYTYENTEAKKVYDAVRFEPKMFRFQRPDGEWTLDGVTRVPYRLPQLLAGIKEGREIL
;
A
#
# COMPACT_ATOMS: atom_id res chain seq x y z
N MET A 1 13.15 -23.75 -3.32
CA MET A 1 13.98 -22.80 -2.54
C MET A 1 15.25 -22.44 -3.33
N ASP A 2 15.83 -23.37 -4.09
CA ASP A 2 17.04 -23.14 -4.90
C ASP A 2 16.83 -22.28 -6.16
N GLU A 3 15.70 -22.43 -6.87
CA GLU A 3 15.41 -21.60 -8.05
C GLU A 3 15.30 -20.11 -7.71
N LEU A 4 14.62 -19.75 -6.62
CA LEU A 4 14.45 -18.36 -6.20
C LEU A 4 15.80 -17.69 -5.86
N ASN A 5 16.68 -18.43 -5.18
CA ASN A 5 18.03 -17.97 -4.86
C ASN A 5 18.91 -17.81 -6.11
N ASN A 6 18.73 -18.68 -7.12
CA ASN A 6 19.43 -18.57 -8.39
C ASN A 6 18.94 -17.35 -9.19
N THR A 7 17.61 -17.17 -9.29
CA THR A 7 17.03 -15.97 -9.93
C THR A 7 17.45 -14.69 -9.21
N TRP A 8 17.52 -14.69 -7.88
CA TRP A 8 18.01 -13.56 -7.10
C TRP A 8 19.47 -13.20 -7.44
N ARG A 9 20.35 -14.19 -7.54
CA ARG A 9 21.76 -13.96 -7.90
C ARG A 9 21.92 -13.45 -9.33
N ASP A 10 21.21 -14.05 -10.29
CA ASP A 10 21.26 -13.62 -11.70
C ASP A 10 20.73 -12.18 -11.85
N LEU A 11 19.65 -11.84 -11.14
CA LEU A 11 19.09 -10.50 -11.10
C LEU A 11 20.11 -9.48 -10.58
N ILE A 12 20.79 -9.76 -9.46
CA ILE A 12 21.79 -8.85 -8.88
C ILE A 12 22.96 -8.63 -9.84
N ASN A 13 23.44 -9.68 -10.51
CA ASN A 13 24.59 -9.61 -11.40
C ASN A 13 24.34 -8.77 -12.66
N ARG A 14 23.07 -8.52 -13.00
CA ARG A 14 22.65 -7.72 -14.17
C ARG A 14 22.35 -6.26 -13.83
N LEU A 15 22.46 -5.88 -12.57
CA LEU A 15 22.13 -4.53 -12.09
C LEU A 15 23.38 -3.71 -11.83
N ASP A 16 23.29 -2.43 -12.19
CA ASP A 16 24.34 -1.46 -11.93
C ASP A 16 24.12 -0.72 -10.61
N ARG A 17 25.24 -0.37 -9.95
CA ARG A 17 25.29 0.44 -8.72
C ARG A 17 24.45 -0.13 -7.58
N VAL A 18 24.51 -1.44 -7.40
CA VAL A 18 23.80 -2.16 -6.34
C VAL A 18 24.33 -1.74 -4.96
N LYS A 19 23.40 -1.36 -4.08
CA LYS A 19 23.61 -1.13 -2.66
C LYS A 19 22.82 -2.16 -1.86
N ASP A 20 23.51 -2.96 -1.06
CA ASP A 20 22.87 -3.90 -0.14
C ASP A 20 22.58 -3.21 1.18
N ASN A 21 21.29 -3.15 1.54
CA ASN A 21 20.81 -2.54 2.78
C ASN A 21 20.60 -3.59 3.90
N GLY A 22 21.00 -4.84 3.65
CA GLY A 22 20.77 -5.99 4.52
C GLY A 22 19.32 -6.47 4.46
N LYS A 23 19.06 -7.64 5.08
CA LYS A 23 17.70 -8.26 5.15
C LYS A 23 17.10 -8.60 3.78
N ASN A 24 17.92 -9.07 2.83
CA ASN A 24 17.48 -9.45 1.48
C ASN A 24 16.82 -8.29 0.72
N HIS A 25 17.34 -7.07 0.89
CA HIS A 25 16.84 -5.86 0.26
C HIS A 25 18.00 -5.07 -0.34
N ILE A 26 17.86 -4.71 -1.62
CA ILE A 26 18.85 -3.94 -2.34
C ILE A 26 18.21 -2.75 -3.06
N GLU A 27 19.03 -1.73 -3.29
CA GLU A 27 18.73 -0.60 -4.15
C GLU A 27 19.70 -0.59 -5.33
N ALA A 28 19.21 -0.29 -6.53
CA ALA A 28 20.01 -0.23 -7.75
C ALA A 28 19.49 0.85 -8.69
N CYS A 29 20.27 1.18 -9.72
CA CYS A 29 19.77 1.98 -10.83
C CYS A 29 18.77 1.15 -11.65
N CYS A 30 17.66 1.78 -12.05
CA CYS A 30 16.68 1.12 -12.89
C CYS A 30 17.20 1.02 -14.34
N PRO A 31 17.24 -0.17 -14.95
CA PRO A 31 17.73 -0.34 -16.32
C PRO A 31 16.71 0.10 -17.38
N ALA A 32 15.46 0.33 -16.99
CA ALA A 32 14.38 0.71 -17.90
C ALA A 32 14.30 2.23 -18.20
N HIS A 33 15.13 3.05 -17.54
CA HIS A 33 15.27 4.47 -17.84
C HIS A 33 16.70 4.93 -17.57
N ASP A 34 17.05 6.13 -18.01
CA ASP A 34 18.34 6.74 -17.67
C ASP A 34 18.35 7.15 -16.19
N ASP A 35 18.87 6.26 -15.35
CA ASP A 35 18.83 6.40 -13.90
C ASP A 35 20.20 6.76 -13.31
N ASN A 36 20.32 8.00 -12.84
CA ASN A 36 21.53 8.49 -12.19
C ASN A 36 21.54 8.26 -10.66
N ASN A 37 20.38 8.01 -10.05
CA ASN A 37 20.23 7.85 -8.60
C ASN A 37 19.36 6.62 -8.30
N PRO A 38 19.86 5.59 -7.59
CA PRO A 38 19.17 4.31 -7.41
C PRO A 38 17.66 4.43 -7.14
N SER A 39 16.84 4.22 -8.17
CA SER A 39 15.38 4.33 -8.11
C SER A 39 14.69 2.97 -8.03
N LEU A 40 15.44 1.88 -8.21
CA LEU A 40 14.95 0.52 -8.20
C LEU A 40 15.16 -0.13 -6.83
N SER A 41 14.07 -0.49 -6.17
CA SER A 41 14.08 -1.28 -4.94
C SER A 41 13.75 -2.73 -5.23
N ILE A 42 14.59 -3.65 -4.77
CA ILE A 42 14.39 -5.09 -4.95
C ILE A 42 14.46 -5.78 -3.59
N SER A 43 13.51 -6.66 -3.31
CA SER A 43 13.46 -7.40 -2.04
C SER A 43 13.13 -8.87 -2.25
N MET A 44 13.89 -9.77 -1.62
CA MET A 44 13.59 -11.19 -1.59
C MET A 44 12.80 -11.57 -0.32
N LYS A 45 11.64 -12.17 -0.53
CA LYS A 45 10.78 -12.80 0.49
C LYS A 45 10.92 -14.32 0.42
N ALA A 46 10.30 -15.04 1.34
CA ALA A 46 10.39 -16.49 1.41
C ALA A 46 9.91 -17.21 0.13
N ASP A 47 8.98 -16.61 -0.61
CA ASP A 47 8.30 -17.22 -1.76
C ASP A 47 8.43 -16.42 -3.07
N ARG A 48 8.99 -15.20 -3.06
CA ARG A 48 9.02 -14.32 -4.23
C ARG A 48 10.07 -13.20 -4.15
N ILE A 49 10.40 -12.65 -5.31
CA ILE A 49 11.19 -11.41 -5.46
C ILE A 49 10.24 -10.26 -5.79
N LEU A 50 10.34 -9.16 -5.05
CA LEU A 50 9.59 -7.93 -5.30
C LEU A 50 10.51 -6.92 -5.98
N ILE A 51 10.03 -6.32 -7.05
CA ILE A 51 10.74 -5.30 -7.84
C ILE A 51 9.84 -4.08 -7.93
N ASN A 52 10.35 -2.91 -7.56
CA ASN A 52 9.60 -1.65 -7.62
C ASN A 52 10.52 -0.50 -8.05
N CYS A 53 10.18 0.16 -9.14
CA CYS A 53 10.83 1.40 -9.57
C CYS A 53 10.02 2.60 -9.05
N HIS A 54 10.62 3.47 -8.25
CA HIS A 54 9.95 4.66 -7.71
C HIS A 54 9.74 5.77 -8.75
N ALA A 55 10.38 5.68 -9.91
CA ALA A 55 10.16 6.57 -11.05
C ALA A 55 8.97 6.15 -11.94
N GLY A 56 8.37 4.97 -11.71
CA GLY A 56 7.15 4.53 -12.39
C GLY A 56 7.32 3.54 -13.55
N CYS A 57 8.52 2.99 -13.76
CA CYS A 57 8.70 1.91 -14.75
C CYS A 57 7.89 0.67 -14.36
N SER A 58 7.25 0.08 -15.36
CA SER A 58 6.53 -1.18 -15.21
C SER A 58 7.49 -2.36 -15.02
N PHE A 59 6.98 -3.43 -14.41
CA PHE A 59 7.74 -4.67 -14.25
C PHE A 59 8.23 -5.23 -15.59
N GLN A 60 7.40 -5.17 -16.65
CA GLN A 60 7.77 -5.68 -17.97
C GLN A 60 8.92 -4.89 -18.60
N GLU A 61 8.95 -3.57 -18.46
CA GLU A 61 10.04 -2.73 -18.96
C GLU A 61 11.35 -3.07 -18.24
N ILE A 62 11.32 -3.24 -16.91
CA ILE A 62 12.49 -3.57 -16.10
C ILE A 62 13.05 -4.94 -16.48
N ILE A 63 12.21 -5.97 -16.54
CA ILE A 63 12.63 -7.33 -16.85
C ILE A 63 13.14 -7.45 -18.30
N SER A 64 12.50 -6.74 -19.24
CA SER A 64 12.95 -6.69 -20.64
C SER A 64 14.32 -6.01 -20.75
N ALA A 65 14.55 -4.92 -20.03
CA ALA A 65 15.84 -4.22 -20.01
C ALA A 65 16.97 -5.05 -19.38
N LEU A 66 16.64 -5.98 -18.47
CA LEU A 66 17.60 -6.90 -17.85
C LEU A 66 17.91 -8.13 -18.71
N ASP A 67 17.26 -8.30 -19.86
CA ASP A 67 17.33 -9.51 -20.69
C ASP A 67 17.06 -10.79 -19.88
N MET A 68 16.16 -10.69 -18.89
CA MET A 68 15.68 -11.83 -18.14
C MET A 68 14.35 -12.23 -18.77
N GLY A 69 14.27 -13.40 -19.40
CA GLY A 69 13.00 -13.84 -20.00
C GLY A 69 11.90 -13.98 -18.94
N ASN A 70 10.64 -13.74 -19.34
CA ASN A 70 9.45 -13.91 -18.48
C ASN A 70 9.30 -15.30 -17.83
N HIS A 71 10.11 -16.29 -18.22
CA HIS A 71 10.10 -17.63 -17.65
C HIS A 71 10.77 -17.71 -16.26
N SER A 72 11.76 -16.84 -15.97
CA SER A 72 12.43 -16.81 -14.66
C SER A 72 11.60 -16.12 -13.58
N PHE A 73 10.63 -15.30 -14.00
CA PHE A 73 9.68 -14.64 -13.13
C PHE A 73 8.29 -15.13 -13.47
N SER A 74 7.78 -16.10 -12.71
CA SER A 74 6.35 -16.38 -12.74
C SER A 74 5.65 -15.09 -12.30
N LEU A 75 5.02 -14.40 -13.26
CA LEU A 75 4.12 -13.29 -13.03
C LEU A 75 2.92 -13.85 -12.26
N SER A 76 3.10 -14.10 -10.96
CA SER A 76 1.98 -14.10 -10.05
C SER A 76 1.59 -12.63 -9.95
N SER A 77 0.82 -12.16 -10.92
CA SER A 77 -0.16 -11.12 -10.67
C SER A 77 -1.15 -11.71 -9.68
N LYS A 78 -0.72 -11.92 -8.43
CA LYS A 78 -1.63 -11.79 -7.30
C LYS A 78 -1.93 -10.30 -7.27
N THR A 79 -2.78 -9.86 -8.19
CA THR A 79 -3.85 -8.98 -7.79
C THR A 79 -4.48 -9.74 -6.62
N ASN A 80 -4.15 -9.36 -5.39
CA ASN A 80 -5.07 -9.66 -4.29
C ASN A 80 -6.31 -8.84 -4.63
N SER A 81 -7.09 -9.33 -5.59
CA SER A 81 -8.32 -8.78 -6.11
C SER A 81 -9.51 -9.40 -5.40
N GLU A 82 -9.30 -9.94 -4.20
CA GLU A 82 -10.34 -9.83 -3.20
C GLU A 82 -10.23 -8.41 -2.66
N SER A 83 -11.14 -7.55 -3.13
CA SER A 83 -11.37 -6.26 -2.51
C SER A 83 -11.43 -6.48 -0.99
N PRO A 84 -10.63 -5.74 -0.19
CA PRO A 84 -10.55 -5.99 1.24
C PRO A 84 -11.97 -6.03 1.81
N LYS A 85 -12.27 -7.08 2.58
CA LYS A 85 -13.62 -7.30 3.12
C LYS A 85 -13.92 -6.22 4.15
N THR A 86 -14.98 -5.45 3.92
CA THR A 86 -15.48 -4.50 4.91
C THR A 86 -16.10 -5.30 6.06
N ILE A 87 -15.62 -5.08 7.29
CA ILE A 87 -16.12 -5.77 8.48
C ILE A 87 -16.88 -4.85 9.44
N ALA A 88 -16.65 -3.53 9.37
CA ALA A 88 -17.42 -2.55 10.11
C ALA A 88 -17.41 -1.18 9.42
N ARG A 89 -18.46 -0.40 9.65
CA ARG A 89 -18.59 0.99 9.19
C ARG A 89 -19.04 1.85 10.36
N TYR A 90 -18.26 2.86 10.69
CA TYR A 90 -18.55 3.80 11.77
C TYR A 90 -18.90 5.16 11.16
N THR A 91 -20.17 5.53 11.22
CA THR A 91 -20.65 6.82 10.71
C THR A 91 -20.28 7.94 11.67
N TYR A 92 -19.62 8.97 11.16
CA TYR A 92 -19.32 10.21 11.87
C TYR A 92 -20.36 11.26 11.47
N GLU A 93 -20.99 11.86 12.47
CA GLU A 93 -22.12 12.78 12.31
C GLU A 93 -21.79 14.15 12.92
N ASN A 94 -22.29 15.22 12.32
CA ASN A 94 -22.17 16.56 12.87
C ASN A 94 -23.22 16.81 13.99
N THR A 95 -23.27 18.03 14.51
CA THR A 95 -24.23 18.43 15.54
C THR A 95 -25.71 18.34 15.12
N GLU A 96 -25.99 18.30 13.82
CA GLU A 96 -27.33 18.14 13.24
C GLU A 96 -27.66 16.67 12.91
N ALA A 97 -26.85 15.72 13.38
CA ALA A 97 -26.93 14.29 13.02
C ALA A 97 -26.80 14.02 11.51
N LYS A 98 -26.18 14.93 10.75
CA LYS A 98 -25.85 14.71 9.34
C LYS A 98 -24.53 13.99 9.22
N LYS A 99 -24.50 12.95 8.39
CA LYS A 99 -23.30 12.20 8.06
C LYS A 99 -22.23 13.10 7.43
N VAL A 100 -21.03 13.07 8.01
CA VAL A 100 -19.86 13.83 7.57
C VAL A 100 -18.87 12.92 6.84
N TYR A 101 -18.62 11.71 7.35
CA TYR A 101 -17.84 10.65 6.71
C TYR A 101 -18.06 9.32 7.44
N ASP A 102 -17.58 8.22 6.86
CA ASP A 102 -17.48 6.92 7.51
C ASP A 102 -16.03 6.56 7.75
N ALA A 103 -15.72 5.97 8.91
CA ALA A 103 -14.52 5.15 9.06
C ALA A 103 -14.87 3.69 8.75
N VAL A 104 -14.32 3.16 7.67
CA VAL A 104 -14.58 1.79 7.20
C VAL A 104 -13.42 0.89 7.61
N ARG A 105 -13.72 -0.14 8.39
CA ARG A 105 -12.78 -1.17 8.86
C ARG A 105 -12.76 -2.32 7.86
N PHE A 106 -11.56 -2.72 7.46
CA PHE A 106 -11.29 -3.88 6.63
C PHE A 106 -10.44 -4.91 7.37
N GLU A 107 -10.58 -6.18 6.97
CA GLU A 107 -9.74 -7.31 7.41
C GLU A 107 -8.49 -7.45 6.52
N PRO A 108 -7.29 -7.79 7.05
CA PRO A 108 -6.97 -8.12 8.45
C PRO A 108 -6.95 -6.92 9.41
N LYS A 109 -6.42 -5.76 9.01
CA LYS A 109 -6.58 -4.48 9.76
C LYS A 109 -6.22 -3.31 8.86
N MET A 110 -7.24 -2.70 8.26
CA MET A 110 -7.08 -1.43 7.57
C MET A 110 -8.30 -0.55 7.89
N PHE A 111 -8.07 0.76 8.00
CA PHE A 111 -9.15 1.73 8.08
C PHE A 111 -9.03 2.67 6.89
N ARG A 112 -10.14 2.96 6.23
CA ARG A 112 -10.23 4.03 5.24
C ARG A 112 -11.42 4.92 5.56
N PHE A 113 -11.31 6.17 5.18
CA PHE A 113 -12.37 7.14 5.41
C PHE A 113 -13.10 7.39 4.09
N GLN A 114 -14.43 7.37 4.14
CA GLN A 114 -15.26 7.60 2.97
C GLN A 114 -16.20 8.77 3.24
N ARG A 115 -16.17 9.76 2.36
CA ARG A 115 -17.10 10.88 2.38
C ARG A 115 -18.51 10.45 1.91
N PRO A 116 -19.55 11.26 2.16
CA PRO A 116 -20.90 11.00 1.67
C PRO A 116 -21.02 10.94 0.14
N ASP A 117 -20.13 11.63 -0.58
CA ASP A 117 -20.04 11.61 -2.04
C ASP A 117 -19.36 10.33 -2.60
N GLY A 118 -18.84 9.47 -1.72
CA GLY A 118 -18.19 8.21 -2.08
C GLY A 118 -16.67 8.28 -2.17
N GLU A 119 -16.08 9.48 -2.11
CA GLU A 119 -14.63 9.67 -2.19
C GLU A 119 -13.90 9.15 -0.96
N TRP A 120 -12.75 8.49 -1.16
CA TRP A 120 -11.96 7.85 -0.11
C TRP A 120 -10.88 8.79 0.47
N THR A 121 -11.28 9.99 0.89
CA THR A 121 -10.39 11.00 1.48
C THR A 121 -11.09 11.74 2.63
N LEU A 122 -10.31 12.48 3.44
CA LEU A 122 -10.83 13.45 4.41
C LEU A 122 -10.58 14.90 3.98
N ASP A 123 -10.09 15.14 2.76
CA ASP A 123 -9.82 16.48 2.28
C ASP A 123 -11.13 17.28 2.16
N GLY A 124 -11.10 18.50 2.70
CA GLY A 124 -12.27 19.37 2.79
C GLY A 124 -13.31 18.95 3.83
N VAL A 125 -13.00 17.95 4.68
CA VAL A 125 -13.94 17.44 5.69
C VAL A 125 -13.59 17.94 7.09
N THR A 126 -14.55 18.58 7.76
CA THR A 126 -14.42 18.92 9.18
C THR A 126 -14.49 17.64 10.03
N ARG A 127 -13.40 17.33 10.73
CA ARG A 127 -13.35 16.14 11.61
C ARG A 127 -14.22 16.35 12.84
N VAL A 128 -14.99 15.33 13.19
CA VAL A 128 -15.89 15.34 14.34
C VAL A 128 -15.62 14.14 15.25
N PRO A 129 -15.91 14.21 16.56
CA PRO A 129 -15.90 13.05 17.42
C PRO A 129 -16.90 11.98 16.94
N TYR A 130 -16.57 10.71 17.17
CA TYR A 130 -17.53 9.64 16.96
C TYR A 130 -18.70 9.79 17.94
N ARG A 131 -19.93 9.64 17.44
CA ARG A 131 -21.16 9.84 18.22
C ARG A 131 -21.32 11.27 18.79
N LEU A 132 -20.88 12.28 18.05
CA LEU A 132 -20.97 13.69 18.47
C LEU A 132 -22.37 14.11 18.96
N PRO A 133 -23.49 13.79 18.27
CA PRO A 133 -24.83 14.13 18.79
C PRO A 133 -25.10 13.54 20.17
N GLN A 134 -24.71 12.28 20.40
CA GLN A 134 -24.94 11.58 21.66
C GLN A 134 -24.03 12.10 22.77
N LEU A 135 -22.79 12.48 22.45
CA LEU A 135 -21.87 13.13 23.38
C LEU A 135 -22.44 14.47 23.87
N LEU A 136 -22.94 15.30 22.95
CA LEU A 136 -23.56 16.59 23.29
C LEU A 136 -24.82 16.42 24.13
N ALA A 137 -25.67 15.43 23.81
CA ALA A 137 -26.84 15.11 24.61
C ALA A 137 -26.45 14.69 26.04
N GLY A 138 -25.43 13.83 26.19
CA GLY A 138 -24.92 13.41 27.50
C GLY A 138 -24.40 14.58 28.33
N ILE A 139 -23.61 15.47 27.74
CA ILE A 139 -23.12 16.67 28.41
C ILE A 139 -24.28 17.56 28.87
N LYS A 140 -25.30 17.76 28.03
CA LYS A 140 -26.48 18.56 28.35
C LYS A 140 -27.28 17.97 29.53
N GLU A 141 -27.31 16.65 29.64
CA GLU A 141 -27.97 15.92 30.73
C GLU A 141 -27.09 15.80 31.98
N GLY A 142 -25.87 16.34 31.98
CA GLY A 142 -24.92 16.22 33.08
C GLY A 142 -24.35 14.81 33.26
N ARG A 143 -24.42 13.96 32.23
CA ARG A 143 -23.82 12.62 32.25
C ARG A 143 -22.31 12.72 32.07
N GLU A 144 -21.59 11.93 32.87
CA GLU A 144 -20.16 11.72 32.67
C GLU A 144 -19.90 11.01 31.34
N ILE A 145 -18.90 11.48 30.61
CA ILE A 145 -18.43 10.90 29.34
C ILE A 145 -17.06 10.28 29.61
N LEU A 146 -16.98 8.94 29.52
CA LEU A 146 -15.76 8.14 29.72
C LEU A 146 -14.98 7.95 28.42
#